data_AF-A0A7R9WH73-F1
#
_entry.id   AF-A0A7R9WH73-F1
#
_cell.length_a   1.000
_cell.length_b   1.000
_cell.length_c   1.000
_cell.angle_alpha   90.00
_cell.angle_beta   90.00
_cell.angle_gamma   90.00
#
_symmetry.space_group_name_H-M   'P 1'
#
loop_
_entity.id
_entity.type
_entity.pdbx_description
1 polymer ?
#
loop_
_entity_poly.entity_id
_entity_poly.type
_entity_poly.pdbx_seq_one_letter_code
_entity_poly.pdbx_strand_id
1 'polypeptide(L)'
;GRTPCVGHELPLALFWRSGKPQIKGHRWQKTKGNSSLSIVRYPRSSKQRKSLHPIEAKMADDASDEIMEESAPATSSTVARGGLTPEASRLFRVYKTVAAMLTKRGYMVPRDMRDMTPSAFTEKFGEYPARESLTILVEKADDETNQLFVFFPEDEKVGVKPIKIYTDRMKEEAVSNAVLVLRVDITPFAKQAVQEMSDSFRIEHFKEAELLVDITDHQLVPEHQVLSQNEKQELLKRYRLKETQLPRIQPNDPVARYYGMKRGQVVKIIRPSETAGRYVTYRICM
;
A
#
# COMPACT_ATOMS: atom_id res chain seq x y z
N GLY A 1 -52.88 -18.36 50.21
CA GLY A 1 -51.82 -18.10 49.21
C GLY A 1 -52.14 -18.88 47.95
N ARG A 2 -51.70 -18.41 46.77
CA ARG A 2 -52.06 -19.04 45.48
C ARG A 2 -51.36 -20.39 45.28
N THR A 3 -52.07 -21.30 44.62
CA THR A 3 -51.67 -22.64 44.18
C THR A 3 -50.86 -22.61 42.86
N PRO A 4 -50.20 -23.72 42.47
CA PRO A 4 -49.21 -23.74 41.38
C PRO A 4 -49.81 -23.93 39.98
N CYS A 5 -49.04 -23.56 38.95
CA CYS A 5 -49.42 -23.71 37.53
C CYS A 5 -48.84 -24.99 36.90
N VAL A 6 -49.66 -25.67 36.09
CA VAL A 6 -49.32 -26.84 35.25
C VAL A 6 -50.00 -26.63 33.88
N GLY A 7 -49.45 -27.22 32.79
CA GLY A 7 -49.95 -27.11 31.41
C GLY A 7 -48.95 -26.36 30.51
N HIS A 8 -48.22 -26.93 29.54
CA HIS A 8 -48.42 -28.07 28.60
C HIS A 8 -49.29 -27.74 27.37
N GLU A 9 -48.62 -27.71 26.21
CA GLU A 9 -49.04 -27.91 24.81
C GLU A 9 -50.15 -27.08 24.13
N LEU A 10 -49.88 -26.65 22.89
CA LEU A 10 -50.75 -26.64 21.68
C LEU A 10 -49.84 -26.46 20.41
N PRO A 11 -50.29 -26.74 19.15
CA PRO A 11 -49.46 -27.49 18.20
C PRO A 11 -49.28 -26.88 16.77
N LEU A 12 -48.75 -27.70 15.86
CA LEU A 12 -48.46 -27.44 14.44
C LEU A 12 -49.66 -27.11 13.54
N ALA A 13 -49.46 -26.18 12.59
CA ALA A 13 -49.94 -26.23 11.19
C ALA A 13 -49.07 -25.27 10.34
N LEU A 14 -48.34 -25.65 9.28
CA LEU A 14 -48.76 -26.12 7.95
C LEU A 14 -49.66 -25.15 7.15
N PHE A 15 -49.06 -24.32 6.28
CA PHE A 15 -49.54 -24.16 4.90
C PHE A 15 -48.44 -23.71 3.93
N TRP A 16 -48.43 -24.29 2.73
CA TRP A 16 -47.46 -24.04 1.64
C TRP A 16 -48.23 -23.88 0.33
N ARG A 17 -48.09 -22.73 -0.37
CA ARG A 17 -48.52 -22.50 -1.76
C ARG A 17 -47.61 -21.44 -2.37
N SER A 18 -46.69 -21.78 -3.28
CA SER A 18 -46.87 -22.15 -4.71
C SER A 18 -47.14 -20.95 -5.63
N GLY A 19 -46.14 -20.56 -6.43
CA GLY A 19 -46.29 -19.54 -7.48
C GLY A 19 -45.01 -19.31 -8.30
N LYS A 20 -44.85 -20.04 -9.42
CA LYS A 20 -43.91 -19.69 -10.49
C LYS A 20 -44.59 -18.69 -11.45
N PRO A 21 -43.83 -17.95 -12.27
CA PRO A 21 -43.90 -18.30 -13.70
C PRO A 21 -42.54 -18.31 -14.45
N GLN A 22 -42.61 -18.74 -15.70
CA GLN A 22 -41.55 -19.00 -16.69
C GLN A 22 -42.11 -18.49 -18.06
N ILE A 23 -41.41 -18.28 -19.19
CA ILE A 23 -40.15 -18.80 -19.74
C ILE A 23 -39.57 -17.73 -20.72
N LYS A 24 -38.23 -17.60 -20.83
CA LYS A 24 -37.41 -17.47 -22.08
C LYS A 24 -36.09 -16.70 -21.79
N GLY A 25 -34.90 -17.09 -22.25
CA GLY A 25 -34.49 -18.27 -23.02
C GLY A 25 -33.73 -17.91 -24.30
N HIS A 26 -32.41 -17.71 -24.23
CA HIS A 26 -31.50 -17.81 -25.38
C HIS A 26 -30.15 -18.42 -25.00
N ARG A 27 -29.52 -19.09 -25.98
CA ARG A 27 -28.44 -20.07 -25.82
C ARG A 27 -27.44 -19.91 -26.96
N TRP A 28 -26.17 -19.62 -26.65
CA TRP A 28 -25.00 -19.82 -27.51
C TRP A 28 -23.83 -20.20 -26.61
N GLN A 29 -23.51 -21.50 -26.52
CA GLN A 29 -22.42 -22.20 -27.25
C GLN A 29 -20.99 -21.77 -26.84
N LYS A 30 -20.23 -22.74 -26.33
CA LYS A 30 -18.77 -22.66 -26.12
C LYS A 30 -18.03 -22.97 -27.42
N THR A 31 -16.96 -22.24 -27.70
CA THR A 31 -15.84 -22.69 -28.55
C THR A 31 -14.56 -22.85 -27.71
N LYS A 32 -13.62 -23.67 -28.17
CA LYS A 32 -12.40 -24.06 -27.43
C LYS A 32 -11.16 -23.32 -27.92
N GLY A 33 -10.21 -23.06 -27.02
CA GLY A 33 -8.80 -22.76 -27.33
C GLY A 33 -8.56 -21.34 -27.86
N ASN A 34 -7.49 -20.64 -27.50
CA ASN A 34 -6.12 -21.16 -27.43
C ASN A 34 -5.28 -20.43 -26.36
N SER A 35 -4.17 -21.03 -25.97
CA SER A 35 -3.14 -20.43 -25.11
C SER A 35 -2.22 -19.47 -25.89
N SER A 36 -1.88 -18.31 -25.32
CA SER A 36 -0.58 -17.65 -25.55
C SER A 36 -0.34 -16.48 -24.58
N LEU A 37 0.80 -16.48 -23.90
CA LEU A 37 1.34 -15.28 -23.24
C LEU A 37 1.78 -14.25 -24.31
N SER A 38 1.63 -12.97 -24.01
CA SER A 38 2.44 -11.88 -24.59
C SER A 38 2.36 -10.67 -23.66
N ILE A 39 3.39 -10.40 -22.85
CA ILE A 39 4.63 -9.68 -23.19
C ILE A 39 4.40 -8.17 -23.40
N VAL A 40 5.03 -7.42 -22.50
CA VAL A 40 5.23 -5.96 -22.48
C VAL A 40 5.58 -5.40 -23.86
N ARG A 41 4.95 -4.28 -24.25
CA ARG A 41 5.41 -3.42 -25.34
C ARG A 41 5.38 -1.94 -24.97
N TYR A 42 6.56 -1.36 -24.80
CA TYR A 42 6.75 0.09 -24.86
C TYR A 42 6.58 0.58 -26.31
N PRO A 43 5.94 1.74 -26.56
CA PRO A 43 5.96 2.37 -27.87
C PRO A 43 7.34 3.01 -28.13
N ARG A 44 8.07 2.51 -29.14
CA ARG A 44 9.25 3.20 -29.69
C ARG A 44 8.81 4.23 -30.73
N SER A 45 9.42 5.41 -30.66
CA SER A 45 9.41 6.43 -31.71
C SER A 45 10.02 5.92 -33.02
N SER A 46 9.41 6.24 -34.18
CA SER A 46 10.05 7.07 -35.23
C SER A 46 9.28 7.14 -36.57
N LYS A 47 9.02 8.38 -37.06
CA LYS A 47 8.88 8.81 -38.49
C LYS A 47 7.68 8.19 -39.28
N GLN A 48 7.10 8.79 -40.34
CA GLN A 48 7.60 9.81 -41.30
C GLN A 48 6.45 10.53 -42.07
N ARG A 49 6.64 11.83 -42.37
CA ARG A 49 6.09 12.71 -43.46
C ARG A 49 4.79 12.39 -44.24
N LYS A 50 3.99 13.46 -44.46
CA LYS A 50 3.42 14.01 -45.73
C LYS A 50 2.84 15.42 -45.44
N SER A 51 3.39 16.54 -45.93
CA SER A 51 3.08 17.28 -47.19
C SER A 51 1.58 17.58 -47.38
N LEU A 52 1.11 18.83 -47.49
CA LEU A 52 1.41 19.85 -48.55
C LEU A 52 1.21 21.33 -48.11
N HIS A 53 1.65 22.25 -48.97
CA HIS A 53 1.76 23.74 -48.88
C HIS A 53 0.49 24.51 -49.36
N PRO A 54 0.50 25.85 -49.62
CA PRO A 54 0.88 27.02 -48.79
C PRO A 54 -0.17 28.18 -48.84
N ILE A 55 -0.02 29.24 -48.03
CA ILE A 55 -0.50 30.62 -48.36
C ILE A 55 0.59 31.64 -47.94
N GLU A 56 0.67 32.76 -48.67
CA GLU A 56 1.79 33.71 -48.75
C GLU A 56 1.97 34.69 -47.57
N ALA A 57 3.13 35.36 -47.58
CA ALA A 57 3.59 36.33 -46.59
C ALA A 57 3.14 37.78 -46.86
N LYS A 58 3.27 38.64 -45.83
CA LYS A 58 3.55 40.08 -45.99
C LYS A 58 4.61 40.53 -44.97
N MET A 59 5.59 41.29 -45.44
CA MET A 59 6.57 42.02 -44.64
C MET A 59 6.06 43.44 -44.35
N ALA A 60 6.45 44.00 -43.21
CA ALA A 60 6.54 45.45 -42.95
C ALA A 60 7.26 45.69 -41.60
N ASP A 61 8.59 45.71 -41.68
CA ASP A 61 9.56 46.68 -41.12
C ASP A 61 9.30 47.46 -39.81
N ASP A 62 10.40 47.55 -39.04
CA ASP A 62 10.87 48.66 -38.18
C ASP A 62 10.02 49.23 -37.03
N ALA A 63 10.46 48.92 -35.80
CA ALA A 63 10.87 49.94 -34.82
C ALA A 63 11.79 49.33 -33.74
N SER A 64 12.92 49.98 -33.47
CA SER A 64 13.83 49.69 -32.36
C SER A 64 13.44 50.47 -31.11
N ASP A 65 13.50 49.83 -29.93
CA ASP A 65 13.71 50.51 -28.65
C ASP A 65 14.48 49.58 -27.68
N GLU A 66 15.39 50.17 -26.91
CA GLU A 66 16.32 49.46 -26.02
C GLU A 66 15.82 49.40 -24.54
N ILE A 67 16.62 48.72 -23.71
CA ILE A 67 16.71 48.81 -22.24
C ILE A 67 15.58 48.17 -21.41
N MET A 68 15.81 46.95 -20.89
CA MET A 68 16.18 46.70 -19.48
C MET A 68 16.27 45.19 -19.21
N GLU A 69 17.49 44.66 -19.18
CA GLU A 69 17.77 43.28 -18.78
C GLU A 69 17.84 43.20 -17.25
N GLU A 70 16.71 42.96 -16.59
CA GLU A 70 16.66 42.79 -15.13
C GLU A 70 17.22 41.41 -14.74
N SER A 71 18.44 41.40 -14.23
CA SER A 71 19.18 40.18 -13.90
C SER A 71 18.59 39.45 -12.69
N ALA A 72 17.99 38.29 -12.95
CA ALA A 72 17.55 37.38 -11.89
C ALA A 72 18.75 36.97 -11.00
N PRO A 73 18.56 36.84 -9.67
CA PRO A 73 19.66 36.53 -8.77
C PRO A 73 20.25 35.15 -9.07
N ALA A 74 21.58 35.12 -9.26
CA ALA A 74 22.32 33.94 -9.67
C ALA A 74 22.03 32.74 -8.76
N THR A 75 21.41 31.71 -9.34
CA THR A 75 21.33 30.38 -8.73
C THR A 75 22.75 29.85 -8.54
N SER A 76 23.14 29.57 -7.29
CA SER A 76 24.46 29.05 -6.97
C SER A 76 24.59 27.60 -7.46
N SER A 77 25.04 27.45 -8.70
CA SER A 77 25.34 26.18 -9.36
C SER A 77 26.53 25.48 -8.70
N THR A 78 26.28 24.91 -7.53
CA THR A 78 27.26 24.12 -6.80
C THR A 78 27.55 22.85 -7.59
N VAL A 79 28.78 22.77 -8.09
CA VAL A 79 29.31 21.76 -9.02
C VAL A 79 28.84 20.34 -8.70
N ALA A 80 28.33 19.66 -9.73
CA ALA A 80 27.83 18.30 -9.64
C ALA A 80 28.90 17.31 -9.18
N ARG A 81 28.72 16.75 -7.98
CA ARG A 81 29.13 15.38 -7.68
C ARG A 81 28.00 14.48 -8.12
N GLY A 82 28.24 13.56 -9.06
CA GLY A 82 27.21 12.66 -9.60
C GLY A 82 26.50 11.89 -8.48
N GLY A 83 25.28 12.30 -8.16
CA GLY A 83 24.57 11.86 -6.97
C GLY A 83 23.16 12.46 -6.91
N LEU A 84 22.27 11.77 -6.20
CA LEU A 84 20.87 12.16 -6.05
C LEU A 84 20.72 13.55 -5.43
N THR A 85 19.73 14.32 -5.91
CA THR A 85 19.27 15.54 -5.24
C THR A 85 18.86 15.23 -3.78
N PRO A 86 18.89 16.20 -2.85
CA PRO A 86 18.56 15.95 -1.45
C PRO A 86 17.15 15.34 -1.25
N GLU A 87 16.18 15.71 -2.10
CA GLU A 87 14.83 15.12 -2.08
C GLU A 87 14.81 13.70 -2.66
N ALA A 88 15.42 13.47 -3.83
CA ALA A 88 15.51 12.13 -4.42
C ALA A 88 16.29 11.15 -3.54
N SER A 89 17.32 11.62 -2.81
CA SER A 89 18.08 10.85 -1.81
C SER A 89 17.22 10.44 -0.61
N ARG A 90 16.32 11.33 -0.15
CA ARG A 90 15.32 10.98 0.90
C ARG A 90 14.30 9.98 0.40
N LEU A 91 13.74 10.20 -0.80
CA LEU A 91 12.77 9.29 -1.42
C LEU A 91 13.36 7.90 -1.67
N PHE A 92 14.62 7.80 -2.14
CA PHE A 92 15.34 6.54 -2.29
C PHE A 92 15.46 5.77 -0.96
N ARG A 93 15.79 6.45 0.15
CA ARG A 93 15.85 5.81 1.48
C ARG A 93 14.48 5.28 1.91
N VAL A 94 13.43 6.09 1.77
CA VAL A 94 12.05 5.69 2.08
C VAL A 94 11.63 4.49 1.23
N TYR A 95 11.91 4.52 -0.08
CA TYR A 95 11.61 3.44 -1.02
C TYR A 95 12.31 2.12 -0.62
N LYS A 96 13.58 2.20 -0.20
CA LYS A 96 14.32 1.05 0.32
C LYS A 96 13.74 0.51 1.63
N THR A 97 13.36 1.37 2.58
CA THR A 97 12.70 0.97 3.83
C THR A 97 11.36 0.30 3.56
N VAL A 98 10.58 0.81 2.60
CA VAL A 98 9.33 0.18 2.14
C VAL A 98 9.60 -1.20 1.54
N ALA A 99 10.63 -1.36 0.70
CA ALA A 99 11.01 -2.67 0.16
C ALA A 99 11.37 -3.68 1.27
N ALA A 100 12.11 -3.25 2.29
CA ALA A 100 12.44 -4.06 3.46
C ALA A 100 11.19 -4.43 4.28
N MET A 101 10.31 -3.47 4.55
CA MET A 101 9.04 -3.68 5.27
C MET A 101 8.13 -4.66 4.55
N LEU A 102 7.95 -4.53 3.23
CA LEU A 102 7.17 -5.45 2.41
C LEU A 102 7.74 -6.88 2.46
N THR A 103 9.07 -7.01 2.40
CA THR A 103 9.77 -8.30 2.53
C THR A 103 9.53 -8.91 3.92
N LYS A 104 9.69 -8.15 5.01
CA LYS A 104 9.47 -8.61 6.40
C LYS A 104 7.99 -8.91 6.71
N ARG A 105 7.04 -8.35 5.94
CA ARG A 105 5.61 -8.70 5.96
C ARG A 105 5.25 -9.95 5.14
N GLY A 106 6.19 -10.54 4.39
CA GLY A 106 5.95 -11.73 3.55
C GLY A 106 5.36 -11.44 2.16
N TYR A 107 5.53 -10.23 1.63
CA TYR A 107 5.19 -9.92 0.23
C TYR A 107 6.35 -10.25 -0.71
N MET A 108 6.01 -10.62 -1.94
CA MET A 108 6.97 -10.90 -3.00
C MET A 108 7.53 -9.59 -3.58
N VAL A 109 8.70 -9.19 -3.08
CA VAL A 109 9.40 -7.98 -3.55
C VAL A 109 10.45 -8.37 -4.60
N PRO A 110 10.42 -7.81 -5.82
CA PRO A 110 11.44 -8.07 -6.85
C PRO A 110 12.86 -7.71 -6.37
N ARG A 111 13.86 -8.51 -6.77
CA ARG A 111 15.27 -8.26 -6.38
C ARG A 111 15.75 -6.87 -6.80
N ASP A 112 15.37 -6.43 -7.99
CA ASP A 112 15.68 -5.11 -8.55
C ASP A 112 15.15 -3.95 -7.69
N MET A 113 14.11 -4.19 -6.90
CA MET A 113 13.56 -3.23 -5.93
C MET A 113 14.29 -3.30 -4.59
N ARG A 114 14.59 -4.51 -4.10
CA ARG A 114 15.25 -4.74 -2.80
C ARG A 114 16.71 -4.30 -2.79
N ASP A 115 17.45 -4.65 -3.84
CA ASP A 115 18.91 -4.49 -3.94
C ASP A 115 19.29 -3.24 -4.76
N MET A 116 18.35 -2.31 -4.92
CA MET A 116 18.50 -1.10 -5.74
C MET A 116 19.60 -0.17 -5.21
N THR A 117 20.47 0.29 -6.12
CA THR A 117 21.52 1.28 -5.82
C THR A 117 21.01 2.71 -6.07
N PRO A 118 21.64 3.75 -5.48
CA PRO A 118 21.31 5.14 -5.78
C PRO A 118 21.36 5.47 -7.28
N SER A 119 22.34 4.92 -8.00
CA SER A 119 22.48 5.12 -9.45
C SER A 119 21.35 4.48 -10.25
N ALA A 120 20.96 3.25 -9.89
CA ALA A 120 19.85 2.55 -10.55
C ALA A 120 18.51 3.25 -10.26
N PHE A 121 18.35 3.87 -9.09
CA PHE A 121 17.19 4.70 -8.78
C PHE A 121 17.14 5.97 -9.67
N THR A 122 18.25 6.70 -9.83
CA THR A 122 18.34 7.83 -10.76
C THR A 122 18.08 7.42 -12.21
N GLU A 123 18.61 6.28 -12.65
CA GLU A 123 18.39 5.77 -14.00
C GLU A 123 16.92 5.41 -14.26
N LYS A 124 16.25 4.82 -13.27
CA LYS A 124 14.85 4.37 -13.38
C LYS A 124 13.82 5.50 -13.23
N PHE A 125 14.07 6.47 -12.35
CA PHE A 125 13.09 7.51 -11.98
C PHE A 125 13.54 8.95 -12.30
N GLY A 126 14.77 9.15 -12.78
CA GLY A 126 15.36 10.46 -13.04
C GLY A 126 15.93 11.15 -11.80
N GLU A 127 16.48 12.36 -11.99
CA GLU A 127 16.99 13.22 -10.91
C GLU A 127 15.89 13.82 -10.02
N TYR A 128 14.69 13.95 -10.61
CA TYR A 128 13.47 14.48 -9.99
C TYR A 128 12.35 13.43 -10.10
N PRO A 129 12.32 12.42 -9.22
CA PRO A 129 11.39 11.30 -9.31
C PRO A 129 9.94 11.74 -9.05
N ALA A 130 9.08 11.63 -10.07
CA ALA A 130 7.65 11.86 -9.92
C ALA A 130 7.04 10.85 -8.94
N ARG A 131 6.39 11.33 -7.88
CA ARG A 131 5.93 10.47 -6.76
C ARG A 131 4.94 9.40 -7.20
N GLU A 132 4.06 9.71 -8.16
CA GLU A 132 3.15 8.71 -8.73
C GLU A 132 3.87 7.50 -9.34
N SER A 133 5.05 7.70 -9.94
CA SER A 133 5.88 6.63 -10.53
C SER A 133 6.51 5.69 -9.50
N LEU A 134 6.57 6.11 -8.23
CA LEU A 134 7.04 5.28 -7.12
C LEU A 134 5.97 4.31 -6.61
N THR A 135 4.74 4.37 -7.14
CA THR A 135 3.65 3.45 -6.76
C THR A 135 4.07 1.99 -6.97
N ILE A 136 3.90 1.17 -5.92
CA ILE A 136 4.22 -0.26 -5.93
C ILE A 136 2.92 -1.07 -5.84
N LEU A 137 2.86 -2.17 -6.57
CA LEU A 137 1.91 -3.27 -6.34
C LEU A 137 2.72 -4.52 -6.01
N VAL A 138 2.36 -5.22 -4.93
CA VAL A 138 2.93 -6.52 -4.57
C VAL A 138 1.86 -7.49 -4.15
N GLU A 139 2.13 -8.78 -4.36
CA GLU A 139 1.32 -9.91 -3.91
C GLU A 139 2.00 -10.66 -2.75
N LYS A 140 1.22 -11.37 -1.94
CA LYS A 140 1.76 -12.11 -0.79
C LYS A 140 2.29 -13.47 -1.21
N ALA A 141 3.43 -13.88 -0.67
CA ALA A 141 4.07 -15.15 -1.03
C ALA A 141 3.22 -16.40 -0.72
N ASP A 142 2.35 -16.31 0.30
CA ASP A 142 1.48 -17.42 0.71
C ASP A 142 0.11 -17.43 0.01
N ASP A 143 -0.29 -16.31 -0.62
CA ASP A 143 -1.65 -16.05 -1.08
C ASP A 143 -1.68 -14.96 -2.15
N GLU A 144 -1.76 -15.38 -3.41
CA GLU A 144 -1.82 -14.50 -4.60
C GLU A 144 -3.02 -13.55 -4.58
N THR A 145 -4.11 -13.90 -3.88
CA THR A 145 -5.29 -13.02 -3.76
C THR A 145 -5.05 -11.84 -2.82
N ASN A 146 -4.05 -11.93 -1.95
CA ASN A 146 -3.74 -10.93 -0.94
C ASN A 146 -2.70 -9.93 -1.46
N GLN A 147 -3.17 -9.03 -2.30
CA GLN A 147 -2.36 -7.95 -2.87
C GLN A 147 -2.36 -6.70 -1.99
N LEU A 148 -1.33 -5.87 -2.20
CA LEU A 148 -1.09 -4.63 -1.46
C LEU A 148 -0.54 -3.54 -2.40
N PHE A 149 -1.24 -2.41 -2.47
CA PHE A 149 -0.70 -1.20 -3.06
C PHE A 149 0.15 -0.40 -2.06
N VAL A 150 1.20 0.26 -2.55
CA VAL A 150 1.86 1.36 -1.84
C VAL A 150 1.82 2.60 -2.73
N PHE A 151 1.09 3.63 -2.31
CA PHE A 151 0.98 4.91 -3.02
C PHE A 151 1.83 5.98 -2.34
N PHE A 152 2.39 6.87 -3.16
CA PHE A 152 3.15 8.05 -2.74
C PHE A 152 2.42 9.31 -3.24
N PRO A 153 1.56 9.93 -2.44
CA PRO A 153 0.91 11.18 -2.80
C PRO A 153 1.91 12.32 -2.96
N GLU A 154 1.59 13.24 -3.88
CA GLU A 154 2.38 14.46 -4.12
C GLU A 154 2.08 15.57 -3.12
N ASP A 155 0.80 15.72 -2.75
CA ASP A 155 0.30 16.69 -1.77
C ASP A 155 1.02 16.56 -0.41
N GLU A 156 1.44 17.69 0.17
CA GLU A 156 1.98 17.69 1.54
C GLU A 156 0.97 17.23 2.58
N LYS A 157 -0.29 17.67 2.41
CA LYS A 157 -1.44 17.31 3.24
C LYS A 157 -2.51 16.68 2.36
N VAL A 158 -2.68 15.36 2.48
CA VAL A 158 -3.57 14.62 1.58
C VAL A 158 -5.04 14.95 1.87
N GLY A 159 -5.74 15.41 0.84
CA GLY A 159 -7.17 15.71 0.84
C GLY A 159 -8.06 14.50 0.56
N VAL A 160 -9.38 14.70 0.55
CA VAL A 160 -10.35 13.62 0.23
C VAL A 160 -10.26 13.17 -1.23
N LYS A 161 -9.95 14.10 -2.16
CA LYS A 161 -9.91 13.84 -3.61
C LYS A 161 -8.86 12.78 -4.00
N PRO A 162 -7.57 12.89 -3.61
CA PRO A 162 -6.59 11.82 -3.87
C PRO A 162 -7.00 10.47 -3.31
N ILE A 163 -7.56 10.42 -2.09
CA ILE A 163 -7.97 9.16 -1.47
C ILE A 163 -9.07 8.46 -2.26
N LYS A 164 -10.04 9.20 -2.80
CA LYS A 164 -11.06 8.64 -3.71
C LYS A 164 -10.42 8.04 -4.97
N ILE A 165 -9.49 8.76 -5.60
CA ILE A 165 -8.76 8.27 -6.78
C ILE A 165 -8.00 6.97 -6.46
N TYR A 166 -7.35 6.88 -5.30
CA TYR A 166 -6.67 5.65 -4.88
C TYR A 166 -7.67 4.52 -4.58
N THR A 167 -8.80 4.78 -3.92
CA THR A 167 -9.81 3.73 -3.66
C THR A 167 -10.55 3.27 -4.91
N ASP A 168 -10.69 4.11 -5.93
CA ASP A 168 -11.24 3.72 -7.22
C ASP A 168 -10.24 2.82 -7.99
N ARG A 169 -8.95 3.19 -8.04
CA ARG A 169 -7.89 2.29 -8.57
C ARG A 169 -7.80 0.96 -7.82
N MET A 170 -8.00 0.96 -6.51
CA MET A 170 -8.08 -0.27 -5.70
C MET A 170 -9.28 -1.15 -6.06
N LYS A 171 -10.43 -0.57 -6.44
CA LYS A 171 -11.59 -1.34 -6.94
C LYS A 171 -11.33 -1.95 -8.31
N GLU A 172 -10.74 -1.17 -9.21
CA GLU A 172 -10.43 -1.59 -10.59
C GLU A 172 -9.53 -2.84 -10.62
N GLU A 173 -8.51 -2.86 -9.76
CA GLU A 173 -7.55 -3.96 -9.62
C GLU A 173 -7.98 -4.99 -8.55
N ALA A 174 -9.18 -4.86 -7.97
CA ALA A 174 -9.73 -5.72 -6.92
C ALA A 174 -8.87 -5.88 -5.63
N VAL A 175 -8.01 -4.90 -5.33
CA VAL A 175 -7.08 -4.93 -4.19
C VAL A 175 -7.69 -4.32 -2.92
N SER A 176 -7.79 -5.10 -1.84
CA SER A 176 -8.39 -4.63 -0.58
C SER A 176 -7.43 -3.84 0.34
N ASN A 177 -6.10 -4.00 0.20
CA ASN A 177 -5.12 -3.39 1.10
C ASN A 177 -4.28 -2.30 0.39
N ALA A 178 -4.02 -1.19 1.08
CA ALA A 178 -3.07 -0.18 0.64
C ALA A 178 -2.26 0.43 1.79
N VAL A 179 -1.08 0.95 1.45
CA VAL A 179 -0.23 1.80 2.30
C VAL A 179 -0.07 3.15 1.62
N LEU A 180 -0.30 4.25 2.35
CA LEU A 180 -0.02 5.62 1.90
C LEU A 180 1.28 6.14 2.55
N VAL A 181 2.22 6.61 1.74
CA VAL A 181 3.48 7.23 2.21
C VAL A 181 3.38 8.76 2.07
N LEU A 182 3.22 9.44 3.19
CA LEU A 182 2.82 10.86 3.28
C LEU A 182 4.00 11.78 3.61
N ARG A 183 4.03 12.99 3.04
CA ARG A 183 5.01 14.03 3.42
C ARG A 183 4.83 14.48 4.88
N VAL A 184 3.61 14.88 5.23
CA VAL A 184 3.26 15.45 6.55
C VAL A 184 2.16 14.64 7.25
N ASP A 185 0.92 14.71 6.74
CA ASP A 185 -0.27 14.13 7.37
C ASP A 185 -1.47 14.08 6.41
N ILE A 186 -2.48 13.28 6.75
CA ILE A 186 -3.80 13.32 6.11
C ILE A 186 -4.66 14.43 6.76
N THR A 187 -5.42 15.18 5.95
CA THR A 187 -6.38 16.18 6.48
C THR A 187 -7.50 15.52 7.31
N PRO A 188 -8.10 16.19 8.32
CA PRO A 188 -9.12 15.56 9.17
C PRO A 188 -10.32 14.98 8.41
N PHE A 189 -10.84 15.70 7.41
CA PHE A 189 -11.91 15.21 6.53
C PHE A 189 -11.50 13.97 5.73
N ALA A 190 -10.24 13.88 5.31
CA ALA A 190 -9.72 12.73 4.60
C ALA A 190 -9.44 11.54 5.53
N LYS A 191 -9.09 11.77 6.81
CA LYS A 191 -9.07 10.72 7.85
C LYS A 191 -10.47 10.13 8.09
N GLN A 192 -11.50 10.98 8.14
CA GLN A 192 -12.89 10.52 8.23
C GLN A 192 -13.30 9.68 7.01
N ALA A 193 -12.98 10.14 5.78
CA ALA A 193 -13.28 9.38 4.57
C ALA A 193 -12.58 8.00 4.55
N VAL A 194 -11.33 7.89 5.02
CA VAL A 194 -10.64 6.59 5.18
C VAL A 194 -11.35 5.70 6.19
N GLN A 195 -11.87 6.25 7.29
CA GLN A 195 -12.64 5.51 8.28
C GLN A 195 -13.98 5.01 7.73
N GLU A 196 -14.70 5.84 6.98
CA GLU A 196 -15.96 5.47 6.30
C GLU A 196 -15.76 4.35 5.25
N MET A 197 -14.57 4.28 4.62
CA MET A 197 -14.23 3.23 3.65
C MET A 197 -13.56 1.99 4.27
N SER A 198 -13.35 1.97 5.60
CA SER A 198 -12.56 0.94 6.28
C SER A 198 -13.21 -0.45 6.33
N ASP A 199 -14.52 -0.54 6.09
CA ASP A 199 -15.26 -1.81 5.97
C ASP A 199 -14.86 -2.61 4.71
N SER A 200 -14.50 -1.91 3.63
CA SER A 200 -14.14 -2.51 2.33
C SER A 200 -12.63 -2.45 2.06
N PHE A 201 -11.95 -1.39 2.49
CA PHE A 201 -10.54 -1.14 2.17
C PHE A 201 -9.71 -0.91 3.42
N ARG A 202 -8.63 -1.68 3.55
CA ARG A 202 -7.64 -1.49 4.60
C ARG A 202 -6.55 -0.52 4.11
N ILE A 203 -6.69 0.75 4.48
CA ILE A 203 -5.70 1.79 4.16
C ILE A 203 -4.84 2.09 5.39
N GLU A 204 -3.57 1.70 5.33
CA GLU A 204 -2.54 2.11 6.29
C GLU A 204 -1.87 3.41 5.83
N HIS A 205 -1.24 4.14 6.75
CA HIS A 205 -0.42 5.30 6.40
C HIS A 205 0.83 5.42 7.25
N PHE A 206 1.88 5.95 6.64
CA PHE A 206 3.16 6.28 7.26
C PHE A 206 3.60 7.66 6.81
N LYS A 207 4.36 8.34 7.66
CA LYS A 207 5.06 9.57 7.27
C LYS A 207 6.40 9.18 6.65
N GLU A 208 6.84 9.91 5.63
CA GLU A 208 8.18 9.75 5.06
C GLU A 208 9.26 9.81 6.14
N ALA A 209 9.11 10.71 7.12
CA ALA A 209 10.00 10.82 8.26
C ALA A 209 10.10 9.55 9.12
N GLU A 210 9.02 8.76 9.23
CA GLU A 210 9.01 7.46 9.93
C GLU A 210 9.73 6.36 9.14
N LEU A 211 9.88 6.53 7.83
CA LEU A 211 10.45 5.55 6.90
C LEU A 211 11.85 5.92 6.38
N LEU A 212 12.43 7.04 6.82
CA LEU A 212 13.81 7.43 6.46
C LEU A 212 14.87 6.45 6.98
N VAL A 213 14.54 5.68 8.02
CA VAL A 213 15.39 4.66 8.67
C VAL A 213 14.50 3.46 9.00
N ASP A 214 14.94 2.23 8.71
CA ASP A 214 14.23 1.03 9.17
C ASP A 214 14.42 0.86 10.69
N ILE A 215 13.34 1.07 11.44
CA ILE A 215 13.32 0.92 12.90
C ILE A 215 13.65 -0.51 13.36
N THR A 216 13.44 -1.52 12.52
CA THR A 216 13.64 -2.93 12.88
C THR A 216 15.08 -3.41 12.74
N ASP A 217 15.93 -2.63 12.09
CA ASP A 217 17.38 -2.89 11.99
C ASP A 217 18.16 -2.26 13.18
N HIS A 218 17.47 -1.56 14.08
CA HIS A 218 18.08 -0.91 15.24
C HIS A 218 18.42 -1.90 16.36
N GLN A 219 19.63 -1.83 16.93
CA GLN A 219 20.16 -2.78 17.92
C GLN A 219 19.24 -3.05 19.13
N LEU A 220 18.50 -2.05 19.61
CA LEU A 220 17.59 -2.19 20.76
C LEU A 220 16.22 -2.81 20.39
N VAL A 221 15.92 -2.99 19.11
CA VAL A 221 14.67 -3.59 18.63
C VAL A 221 14.90 -5.08 18.39
N PRO A 222 14.29 -5.98 19.19
CA PRO A 222 14.43 -7.42 18.99
C PRO A 222 13.71 -7.91 17.72
N GLU A 223 13.95 -9.16 17.34
CA GLU A 223 13.25 -9.78 16.22
C GLU A 223 11.77 -10.02 16.57
N HIS A 224 10.86 -9.64 15.66
CA HIS A 224 9.42 -9.74 15.84
C HIS A 224 8.82 -10.60 14.71
N GLN A 225 8.14 -11.69 15.08
CA GLN A 225 7.48 -12.60 14.15
C GLN A 225 5.98 -12.63 14.45
N VAL A 226 5.14 -12.17 13.51
CA VAL A 226 3.68 -12.27 13.64
C VAL A 226 3.25 -13.72 13.47
N LEU A 227 2.49 -14.25 14.42
CA LEU A 227 1.99 -15.62 14.37
C LEU A 227 0.73 -15.74 13.54
N SER A 228 0.61 -16.85 12.81
CA SER A 228 -0.65 -17.29 12.19
C SER A 228 -1.70 -17.64 13.25
N GLN A 229 -2.97 -17.73 12.83
CA GLN A 229 -4.07 -18.11 13.72
C GLN A 229 -3.89 -19.54 14.28
N ASN A 230 -3.28 -20.44 13.52
CA ASN A 230 -3.00 -21.82 13.95
C ASN A 230 -1.90 -21.85 15.03
N GLU A 231 -0.79 -21.15 14.81
CA GLU A 231 0.29 -21.01 15.80
C GLU A 231 -0.20 -20.32 17.08
N LYS A 232 -1.08 -19.31 16.96
CA LYS A 232 -1.73 -18.66 18.11
C LYS A 232 -2.55 -19.67 18.92
N GLN A 233 -3.35 -20.51 18.27
CA GLN A 233 -4.14 -21.54 18.94
C GLN A 233 -3.25 -22.60 19.62
N GLU A 234 -2.18 -23.03 18.95
CA GLU A 234 -1.21 -23.96 19.51
C GLU A 234 -0.50 -23.36 20.75
N LEU A 235 -0.07 -22.10 20.67
CA LEU A 235 0.53 -21.36 21.78
C LEU A 235 -0.40 -21.35 23.01
N LEU A 236 -1.65 -20.93 22.83
CA LEU A 236 -2.64 -20.86 23.91
C LEU A 236 -2.92 -22.24 24.51
N LYS A 237 -3.02 -23.28 23.68
CA LYS A 237 -3.20 -24.68 24.11
C LYS A 237 -1.99 -25.21 24.88
N ARG A 238 -0.77 -24.97 24.40
CA ARG A 238 0.50 -25.45 24.97
C ARG A 238 0.74 -24.89 26.36
N TYR A 239 0.50 -23.59 26.55
CA TYR A 239 0.69 -22.93 27.85
C TYR A 239 -0.59 -22.87 28.70
N ARG A 240 -1.72 -23.39 28.20
CA ARG A 240 -3.06 -23.35 28.83
C ARG A 240 -3.50 -21.91 29.21
N LEU A 241 -3.19 -20.94 28.35
CA LEU A 241 -3.46 -19.53 28.57
C LEU A 241 -4.73 -19.07 27.85
N LYS A 242 -5.38 -18.05 28.39
CA LYS A 242 -6.41 -17.24 27.71
C LYS A 242 -5.75 -16.03 27.05
N GLU A 243 -6.32 -15.56 25.94
CA GLU A 243 -5.82 -14.37 25.21
C GLU A 243 -5.66 -13.13 26.10
N THR A 244 -6.55 -12.97 27.07
CA THR A 244 -6.55 -11.85 28.03
C THR A 244 -5.36 -11.85 29.00
N GLN A 245 -4.65 -12.98 29.14
CA GLN A 245 -3.48 -13.14 30.01
C GLN A 245 -2.16 -12.82 29.29
N LEU A 246 -2.17 -12.68 27.96
CA LEU A 246 -0.97 -12.29 27.23
C LEU A 246 -0.66 -10.79 27.46
N PRO A 247 0.62 -10.42 27.65
CA PRO A 247 1.04 -9.02 27.66
C PRO A 247 0.60 -8.31 26.37
N ARG A 248 0.21 -7.05 26.47
CA ARG A 248 -0.39 -6.32 25.34
C ARG A 248 0.65 -5.50 24.58
N ILE A 249 0.46 -5.36 23.28
CA ILE A 249 1.10 -4.35 22.43
C ILE A 249 0.01 -3.45 21.84
N GLN A 250 0.26 -2.14 21.76
CA GLN A 250 -0.69 -1.19 21.19
C GLN A 250 -0.64 -1.25 19.66
N PRO A 251 -1.76 -1.02 18.93
CA PRO A 251 -1.76 -1.01 17.47
C PRO A 251 -1.03 0.21 16.89
N ASN A 252 -0.88 1.26 17.71
CA ASN A 252 -0.13 2.47 17.38
C ASN A 252 1.38 2.34 17.67
N ASP A 253 1.83 1.22 18.25
CA ASP A 253 3.26 0.96 18.46
C ASP A 253 3.98 0.96 17.09
N PRO A 254 5.16 1.58 16.96
CA PRO A 254 5.89 1.65 15.69
C PRO A 254 6.12 0.28 15.03
N VAL A 255 6.40 -0.76 15.83
CA VAL A 255 6.62 -2.13 15.32
C VAL A 255 5.29 -2.78 14.94
N ALA A 256 4.22 -2.57 15.73
CA ALA A 256 2.89 -3.06 15.37
C ALA A 256 2.38 -2.45 14.05
N ARG A 257 2.61 -1.15 13.85
CA ARG A 257 2.38 -0.45 12.56
C ARG A 257 3.26 -1.01 11.45
N TYR A 258 4.56 -1.16 11.69
CA TYR A 258 5.51 -1.69 10.70
C TYR A 258 5.07 -3.05 10.14
N TYR A 259 4.65 -3.99 10.99
CA TYR A 259 4.14 -5.31 10.56
C TYR A 259 2.66 -5.31 10.10
N GLY A 260 1.94 -4.19 10.23
CA GLY A 260 0.52 -4.12 9.88
C GLY A 260 -0.34 -5.03 10.77
N MET A 261 -0.04 -5.10 12.07
CA MET A 261 -0.75 -5.96 13.02
C MET A 261 -2.22 -5.54 13.18
N LYS A 262 -3.11 -6.53 13.21
CA LYS A 262 -4.54 -6.38 13.54
C LYS A 262 -4.79 -6.73 15.01
N ARG A 263 -5.86 -6.18 15.59
CA ARG A 263 -6.36 -6.56 16.92
C ARG A 263 -6.56 -8.07 17.03
N GLY A 264 -6.16 -8.65 18.16
CA GLY A 264 -6.19 -10.08 18.42
C GLY A 264 -5.04 -10.88 17.80
N GLN A 265 -4.20 -10.32 16.93
CA GLN A 265 -2.99 -11.01 16.47
C GLN A 265 -1.93 -11.05 17.57
N VAL A 266 -1.12 -12.11 17.56
CA VAL A 266 -0.02 -12.31 18.53
C VAL A 266 1.32 -12.20 17.80
N VAL A 267 2.24 -11.43 18.37
CA VAL A 267 3.63 -11.35 17.94
C VAL A 267 4.52 -12.12 18.91
N LYS A 268 5.39 -12.96 18.35
CA LYS A 268 6.50 -13.62 19.03
C LYS A 268 7.71 -12.71 18.95
N ILE A 269 8.33 -12.42 20.09
CA ILE A 269 9.46 -11.52 20.21
C ILE A 269 10.67 -12.34 20.67
N ILE A 270 11.74 -12.32 19.89
CA ILE A 270 12.98 -13.07 20.15
C ILE A 270 14.09 -12.06 20.46
N ARG A 271 14.60 -12.09 21.68
CA ARG A 271 15.73 -11.24 22.11
C ARG A 271 16.94 -12.09 22.50
N PRO A 272 18.18 -11.63 22.24
CA PRO A 272 19.36 -12.24 22.84
C PRO A 272 19.29 -12.12 24.38
N SER A 273 19.86 -13.09 25.08
CA SER A 273 19.91 -13.11 26.54
C SER A 273 21.22 -13.76 26.99
N GLU A 274 21.97 -13.08 27.84
CA GLU A 274 23.28 -13.56 28.31
C GLU A 274 23.18 -14.90 29.06
N THR A 275 22.13 -15.08 29.87
CA THR A 275 21.93 -16.28 30.70
C THR A 275 21.41 -17.49 29.91
N ALA A 276 20.57 -17.27 28.90
CA ALA A 276 19.81 -18.34 28.21
C ALA A 276 20.10 -18.43 26.70
N GLY A 277 21.03 -17.63 26.18
CA GLY A 277 21.27 -17.42 24.75
C GLY A 277 20.16 -16.62 24.06
N ARG A 278 18.92 -17.11 24.11
CA ARG A 278 17.73 -16.47 23.54
C ARG A 278 16.56 -16.51 24.51
N TYR A 279 15.88 -15.39 24.67
CA TYR A 279 14.63 -15.29 25.42
C TYR A 279 13.47 -15.00 24.45
N VAL A 280 12.41 -15.80 24.54
CA VAL A 280 11.22 -15.66 23.70
C VAL A 280 10.05 -15.20 24.56
N THR A 281 9.31 -14.20 24.10
CA THR A 281 8.06 -13.74 24.72
C THR A 281 7.00 -13.48 23.66
N TYR A 282 5.74 -13.36 24.10
CA TYR A 282 4.60 -13.21 23.22
C TYR A 282 3.77 -12.01 23.67
N ARG A 283 3.30 -11.20 22.71
CA ARG A 283 2.39 -10.07 22.97
C ARG A 283 1.17 -10.11 22.06
N ILE A 284 0.01 -9.77 22.59
CA ILE A 284 -1.25 -9.65 21.82
C ILE A 284 -1.54 -8.19 21.47
N CYS A 285 -1.87 -7.91 20.21
CA CYS A 285 -2.26 -6.58 19.75
C CYS A 285 -3.70 -6.27 20.16
N MET A 286 -3.94 -5.12 20.80
CA MET A 286 -5.24 -4.73 21.39
C MET A 286 -5.61 -3.28 21.07
#